data_AF-A0A7Y2DVY5-F1
#
_entry.id   AF-A0A7Y2DVY5-F1
#
_cell.length_a   1.000
_cell.length_b   1.000
_cell.length_c   1.000
_cell.angle_alpha   90.00
_cell.angle_beta   90.00
_cell.angle_gamma   90.00
#
_symmetry.space_group_name_H-M   'P 1'
#
loop_
_entity.id
_entity.type
_entity.pdbx_description
1 polymer ?
#
loop_
_entity_poly.entity_id
_entity_poly.type
_entity_poly.pdbx_seq_one_letter_code
_entity_poly.pdbx_strand_id
1 'polypeptide(L)'
;MSKVIVDLESSEPIFHNSQIPEKKSIFGKILKILAALVVLTILAGAVGGFFYWRHLKTTPQYSLALIVDAARRDDQKAIDELVDTDEIVEDFVPQIVDKAVELYGRGLAPDVIQRVARLATPILPVVKQRAKAELPDLIREKTAAYEKIPFWAMAIGAGNFLDIDQENDKASLKSKIPDRPFEIKMKRNGDKWQVVAIKDEKLARRVAEKIGQEMIAMAKNRGKDKVTELGRRIGIKNLGELIEKAQDIFK
;
A
#
# COMPACT_ATOMS: atom_id res chain seq x y z
N MET A 1 -29.38 -55.50 106.54
CA MET A 1 -28.93 -54.26 105.89
C MET A 1 -27.65 -54.57 105.14
N SER A 2 -27.74 -54.85 103.83
CA SER A 2 -26.61 -55.28 103.00
C SER A 2 -25.89 -54.08 102.40
N LYS A 3 -24.56 -54.08 102.54
CA LYS A 3 -23.66 -53.03 102.07
C LYS A 3 -23.19 -53.43 100.66
N VAL A 4 -23.66 -52.72 99.63
CA VAL A 4 -23.20 -52.90 98.25
C VAL A 4 -21.95 -52.03 98.08
N ILE A 5 -20.82 -52.69 97.81
CA ILE A 5 -19.55 -52.05 97.45
C ILE A 5 -19.54 -52.01 95.93
N VAL A 6 -19.50 -50.80 95.35
CA VAL A 6 -19.41 -50.57 93.91
C VAL A 6 -17.94 -50.33 93.60
N ASP A 7 -17.31 -51.29 92.91
CA ASP A 7 -15.99 -51.11 92.30
C ASP A 7 -16.11 -50.15 91.11
N LEU A 8 -15.32 -49.06 91.16
CA LEU A 8 -15.16 -48.10 90.08
C LEU A 8 -13.96 -48.54 89.22
N GLU A 9 -14.21 -49.43 88.27
CA GLU A 9 -13.22 -49.80 87.27
C GLU A 9 -13.15 -48.71 86.19
N SER A 10 -11.94 -48.17 86.00
CA SER A 10 -11.61 -47.08 85.10
C SER A 10 -11.86 -47.44 83.64
N SER A 11 -12.87 -46.84 83.03
CA SER A 11 -13.10 -46.90 81.58
C SER A 11 -12.37 -45.73 80.92
N GLU A 12 -11.18 -46.00 80.40
CA GLU A 12 -10.50 -45.04 79.51
C GLU A 12 -11.31 -44.84 78.22
N PRO A 13 -11.42 -43.61 77.71
CA PRO A 13 -12.16 -43.35 76.48
C PRO A 13 -11.41 -43.91 75.26
N ILE A 14 -12.01 -44.88 74.60
CA ILE A 14 -11.55 -45.38 73.30
C ILE A 14 -11.87 -44.29 72.26
N PHE A 15 -10.89 -43.46 71.94
CA PHE A 15 -10.97 -42.58 70.77
C PHE A 15 -10.89 -43.43 69.50
N HIS A 16 -12.04 -43.71 68.91
CA HIS A 16 -12.10 -44.24 67.55
C HIS A 16 -11.47 -43.22 66.61
N ASN A 17 -10.30 -43.58 66.08
CA ASN A 17 -9.61 -42.86 65.02
C ASN A 17 -10.46 -42.92 63.75
N SER A 18 -11.41 -41.99 63.62
CA SER A 18 -12.19 -41.79 62.40
C SER A 18 -11.26 -41.23 61.34
N GLN A 19 -10.65 -42.10 60.55
CA GLN A 19 -10.01 -41.73 59.29
C GLN A 19 -11.09 -41.11 58.40
N ILE A 20 -11.09 -39.76 58.33
CA ILE A 20 -11.91 -39.04 57.35
C ILE A 20 -11.39 -39.49 55.99
N PRO A 21 -12.19 -40.17 55.15
CA PRO A 21 -11.74 -40.55 53.82
C PRO A 21 -11.41 -39.27 53.07
N GLU A 22 -10.15 -39.11 52.67
CA GLU A 22 -9.74 -38.06 51.74
C GLU A 22 -10.63 -38.18 50.49
N LYS A 23 -11.61 -37.28 50.39
CA LYS A 23 -12.50 -37.18 49.25
C LYS A 23 -11.64 -36.70 48.07
N LYS A 24 -10.99 -37.65 47.38
CA LYS A 24 -10.18 -37.40 46.18
C LYS A 24 -11.00 -36.54 45.22
N SER A 25 -10.65 -35.25 45.17
CA SER A 25 -11.40 -34.21 44.49
C SER A 25 -11.49 -34.50 43.00
N ILE A 26 -12.58 -35.15 42.58
CA ILE A 26 -12.97 -35.31 41.18
C ILE A 26 -13.10 -33.93 40.50
N PHE A 27 -13.48 -32.91 41.28
CA PHE A 27 -13.57 -31.51 40.85
C PHE A 27 -12.23 -30.94 40.36
N GLY A 28 -11.13 -31.26 41.06
CA GLY A 28 -9.79 -30.85 40.65
C GLY A 28 -9.31 -31.50 39.35
N LYS A 29 -9.81 -32.71 39.03
CA LYS A 29 -9.51 -33.39 37.74
C LYS A 29 -10.29 -32.75 36.59
N ILE A 30 -11.58 -32.43 36.79
CA ILE A 30 -12.42 -31.78 35.77
C ILE A 30 -11.88 -30.38 35.45
N LEU A 31 -11.49 -29.60 36.47
CA LEU A 31 -10.93 -28.27 36.26
C LEU A 31 -9.61 -28.31 35.44
N LYS A 32 -8.76 -29.31 35.68
CA LYS A 32 -7.53 -29.52 34.89
C LYS A 32 -7.82 -29.86 33.44
N ILE A 33 -8.82 -30.71 33.17
CA ILE A 33 -9.24 -31.05 31.80
C ILE A 33 -9.82 -29.82 31.11
N LEU A 34 -10.66 -29.04 31.80
CA LEU A 34 -11.24 -27.81 31.25
C LEU A 34 -10.17 -26.77 30.94
N ALA A 35 -9.21 -26.56 31.85
CA ALA A 35 -8.08 -25.66 31.65
C ALA A 35 -7.20 -26.13 30.47
N ALA A 36 -6.93 -27.44 30.37
CA ALA A 36 -6.19 -28.00 29.24
C ALA A 36 -6.93 -27.78 27.90
N LEU A 37 -8.25 -27.92 27.88
CA LEU A 37 -9.07 -27.64 26.70
C LEU A 37 -8.98 -26.16 26.29
N VAL A 38 -9.10 -25.24 27.25
CA VAL A 38 -8.98 -23.79 26.99
C VAL A 38 -7.60 -23.45 26.45
N VAL A 39 -6.53 -23.98 27.05
CA VAL A 39 -5.16 -23.79 26.57
C VAL A 39 -5.00 -24.35 25.15
N LEU A 40 -5.56 -25.52 24.86
CA LEU A 40 -5.55 -26.11 23.53
C LEU A 40 -6.25 -25.21 22.50
N THR A 41 -7.42 -24.65 22.84
CA THR A 41 -8.16 -23.73 21.97
C THR A 41 -7.38 -22.44 21.70
N ILE A 42 -6.75 -21.87 22.73
CA ILE A 42 -5.90 -20.67 22.58
C ILE A 42 -4.69 -20.98 21.68
N LEU A 43 -4.03 -22.12 21.89
CA LEU A 43 -2.91 -22.56 21.05
C LEU A 43 -3.33 -22.77 19.60
N ALA A 44 -4.45 -23.46 19.36
CA ALA A 44 -4.99 -23.65 18.02
C ALA A 44 -5.33 -22.30 17.34
N GLY A 45 -5.93 -21.37 18.10
CA GLY A 45 -6.21 -20.02 17.63
C GLY A 45 -4.94 -19.22 17.31
N ALA A 46 -3.90 -19.33 18.14
CA ALA A 46 -2.62 -18.67 17.91
C ALA A 46 -1.91 -19.22 16.67
N VAL A 47 -1.93 -20.54 16.46
CA VAL A 47 -1.37 -21.18 15.26
C VAL A 47 -2.15 -20.74 14.02
N GLY A 48 -3.47 -20.81 14.04
CA GLY A 48 -4.32 -20.35 12.93
C GLY A 48 -4.10 -18.87 12.60
N GLY A 49 -4.04 -18.01 13.64
CA GLY A 49 -3.75 -16.59 13.50
C GLY A 49 -2.35 -16.32 12.92
N PHE A 50 -1.35 -17.10 13.31
CA PHE A 50 0.00 -16.98 12.77
C PHE A 50 0.06 -17.34 11.27
N PHE A 51 -0.57 -18.44 10.87
CA PHE A 51 -0.65 -18.81 9.46
C PHE A 51 -1.44 -17.79 8.63
N TYR A 52 -2.56 -17.29 9.16
CA TYR A 52 -3.34 -16.24 8.52
C TYR A 52 -2.52 -14.96 8.33
N TRP A 53 -1.82 -14.51 9.38
CA TRP A 53 -0.94 -13.34 9.31
C TRP A 53 0.19 -13.52 8.29
N ARG A 54 0.79 -14.72 8.24
CA ARG A 54 1.83 -15.04 7.27
C ARG A 54 1.30 -15.04 5.84
N HIS A 55 0.09 -15.56 5.62
CA HIS A 55 -0.56 -15.50 4.31
C HIS A 55 -0.91 -14.06 3.92
N LEU A 56 -1.47 -13.28 4.84
CA LEU A 56 -1.87 -11.90 4.61
C LEU A 56 -0.69 -11.02 4.20
N LYS A 57 0.50 -11.23 4.78
CA LYS A 57 1.74 -10.55 4.36
C LYS A 57 2.10 -10.76 2.88
N THR A 58 1.69 -11.88 2.31
CA THR A 58 1.99 -12.24 0.91
C THR A 58 0.97 -11.70 -0.09
N THR A 59 -0.03 -10.93 0.37
CA THR A 59 -1.09 -10.37 -0.47
C THR A 59 -0.75 -8.96 -0.96
N PRO A 60 -1.25 -8.54 -2.14
CA PRO A 60 -1.05 -7.17 -2.63
C PRO A 60 -1.72 -6.12 -1.73
N GLN A 61 -2.84 -6.48 -1.08
CA GLN A 61 -3.58 -5.61 -0.15
C GLN A 61 -2.71 -5.17 1.03
N TYR A 62 -1.92 -6.10 1.57
CA TYR A 62 -1.02 -5.80 2.68
C TYR A 62 0.06 -4.80 2.27
N SER A 63 0.66 -4.96 1.08
CA SER A 63 1.62 -3.99 0.54
C SER A 63 0.99 -2.62 0.31
N LEU A 64 -0.24 -2.54 -0.20
CA LEU A 64 -0.93 -1.24 -0.32
C LEU A 64 -1.14 -0.58 1.06
N ALA A 65 -1.55 -1.35 2.06
CA ALA A 65 -1.69 -0.84 3.42
C ALA A 65 -0.34 -0.35 3.99
N LEU A 66 0.77 -1.02 3.63
CA LEU A 66 2.11 -0.56 4.00
C LEU A 66 2.49 0.76 3.32
N ILE A 67 2.12 0.97 2.05
CA ILE A 67 2.36 2.25 1.35
C ILE A 67 1.62 3.38 2.07
N VAL A 68 0.36 3.17 2.45
CA VAL A 68 -0.41 4.17 3.21
C VAL A 68 0.22 4.44 4.58
N ASP A 69 0.65 3.40 5.29
CA ASP A 69 1.32 3.56 6.60
C ASP A 69 2.67 4.28 6.46
N ALA A 70 3.46 3.97 5.42
CA ALA A 70 4.73 4.63 5.13
C ALA A 70 4.54 6.11 4.77
N ALA A 71 3.55 6.42 3.90
CA ALA A 71 3.20 7.79 3.55
C ALA A 71 2.78 8.61 4.77
N ARG A 72 1.98 8.03 5.67
CA ARG A 72 1.58 8.66 6.93
C ARG A 72 2.76 8.96 7.87
N ARG A 73 3.78 8.10 7.88
CA ARG A 73 4.97 8.25 8.73
C ARG A 73 6.07 9.08 8.08
N ASP A 74 5.83 9.59 6.88
CA ASP A 74 6.82 10.25 6.05
C ASP A 74 8.09 9.39 5.80
N ASP A 75 7.91 8.07 5.72
CA ASP A 75 9.00 7.12 5.50
C ASP A 75 9.21 6.92 4.00
N GLN A 76 9.97 7.84 3.39
CA GLN A 76 10.30 7.79 1.97
C GLN A 76 10.99 6.49 1.58
N LYS A 77 11.86 5.95 2.45
CA LYS A 77 12.59 4.71 2.17
C LYS A 77 11.64 3.52 2.09
N ALA A 78 10.65 3.45 2.98
CA ALA A 78 9.62 2.41 2.92
C ALA A 78 8.73 2.55 1.67
N ILE A 79 8.43 3.76 1.21
CA ILE A 79 7.72 3.99 -0.06
C ILE A 79 8.56 3.47 -1.22
N ASP A 80 9.84 3.83 -1.29
CA ASP A 80 10.76 3.42 -2.36
C ASP A 80 10.92 1.89 -2.44
N GLU A 81 10.84 1.19 -1.30
CA GLU A 81 10.82 -0.28 -1.26
C GLU A 81 9.53 -0.90 -1.81
N LEU A 82 8.41 -0.18 -1.77
CA LEU A 82 7.07 -0.66 -2.15
C LEU A 82 6.60 -0.13 -3.51
N VAL A 83 7.34 0.82 -4.09
CA VAL A 83 6.95 1.56 -5.28
C VAL A 83 8.15 1.58 -6.23
N ASP A 84 8.07 0.79 -7.30
CA ASP A 84 9.06 0.83 -8.36
C ASP A 84 8.82 2.09 -9.19
N THR A 85 9.44 3.17 -8.73
CA THR A 85 9.23 4.50 -9.31
C THR A 85 9.71 4.56 -10.76
N ASP A 86 10.75 3.81 -11.10
CA ASP A 86 11.27 3.80 -12.47
C ASP A 86 10.28 3.09 -13.40
N GLU A 87 9.75 1.92 -13.02
CA GLU A 87 8.73 1.21 -13.81
C GLU A 87 7.42 2.01 -13.90
N ILE A 88 6.96 2.63 -12.81
CA ILE A 88 5.75 3.45 -12.80
C ILE A 88 5.88 4.62 -13.76
N VAL A 89 7.01 5.33 -13.72
CA VAL A 89 7.23 6.49 -14.57
C VAL A 89 7.27 6.07 -16.04
N GLU A 90 7.81 4.89 -16.37
CA GLU A 90 7.80 4.35 -17.73
C GLU A 90 6.38 4.07 -18.24
N ASP A 91 5.50 3.52 -17.42
CA ASP A 91 4.09 3.30 -17.78
C ASP A 91 3.26 4.61 -17.77
N PHE A 92 3.64 5.57 -16.93
CA PHE A 92 2.88 6.80 -16.74
C PHE A 92 3.18 7.89 -17.78
N VAL A 93 4.41 7.94 -18.31
CA VAL A 93 4.79 8.93 -19.34
C VAL A 93 3.89 8.87 -20.58
N PRO A 94 3.59 7.71 -21.18
CA PRO A 94 2.62 7.62 -22.28
C PRO A 94 1.27 8.25 -21.94
N GLN A 95 0.75 8.02 -20.72
CA GLN A 95 -0.52 8.58 -20.27
C GLN A 95 -0.47 10.12 -20.19
N ILE A 96 0.65 10.68 -19.70
CA ILE A 96 0.87 12.13 -19.68
C ILE A 96 0.91 12.69 -21.11
N VAL A 97 1.63 12.03 -22.02
CA VAL A 97 1.75 12.46 -23.42
C VAL A 97 0.39 12.43 -24.11
N ASP A 98 -0.37 11.35 -23.97
CA ASP A 98 -1.71 11.22 -24.53
C ASP A 98 -2.63 12.33 -24.01
N LYS A 99 -2.58 12.63 -22.70
CA LYS A 99 -3.36 13.73 -22.12
C LYS A 99 -2.87 15.10 -22.56
N ALA A 100 -1.57 15.30 -22.75
CA ALA A 100 -1.05 16.54 -23.30
C ALA A 100 -1.53 16.76 -24.75
N VAL A 101 -1.56 15.70 -25.56
CA VAL A 101 -2.13 15.73 -26.91
C VAL A 101 -3.62 16.06 -26.88
N GLU A 102 -4.38 15.45 -25.97
CA GLU A 102 -5.82 15.73 -25.80
C GLU A 102 -6.10 17.20 -25.39
N LEU A 103 -5.25 17.75 -24.52
CA LEU A 103 -5.41 19.11 -23.99
C LEU A 103 -4.91 20.20 -24.95
N TYR A 104 -3.73 20.00 -25.53
CA TYR A 104 -3.01 21.02 -26.30
C TYR A 104 -2.99 20.76 -27.82
N GLY A 105 -3.30 19.54 -28.25
CA GLY A 105 -3.33 19.14 -29.66
C GLY A 105 -4.69 19.28 -30.34
N ARG A 106 -5.72 19.84 -29.67
CA ARG A 106 -7.03 20.04 -30.29
C ARG A 106 -6.93 20.91 -31.53
N GLY A 107 -7.43 20.39 -32.64
CA GLY A 107 -7.40 21.08 -33.94
C GLY A 107 -6.14 20.79 -34.78
N LEU A 108 -5.19 20.00 -34.27
CA LEU A 108 -4.04 19.54 -35.04
C LEU A 108 -4.35 18.22 -35.76
N ALA A 109 -3.81 18.07 -36.96
CA ALA A 109 -3.91 16.82 -37.69
C ALA A 109 -3.09 15.70 -36.99
N PRO A 110 -3.51 14.42 -37.06
CA PRO A 110 -2.83 13.31 -36.40
C PRO A 110 -1.34 13.18 -36.78
N ASP A 111 -0.97 13.52 -38.01
CA ASP A 111 0.40 13.48 -38.49
C ASP A 111 1.27 14.57 -37.85
N VAL A 112 0.70 15.76 -37.60
CA VAL A 112 1.36 16.86 -36.88
C VAL A 112 1.62 16.46 -35.43
N ILE A 113 0.64 15.85 -34.77
CA ILE A 113 0.76 15.32 -33.40
C ILE A 113 1.90 14.30 -33.33
N GLN A 114 1.96 13.35 -34.27
CA GLN A 114 3.02 12.34 -34.30
C GLN A 114 4.41 12.96 -34.54
N ARG A 115 4.52 13.98 -35.39
CA ARG A 115 5.79 14.70 -35.61
C ARG A 115 6.24 15.41 -34.35
N VAL A 116 5.34 16.10 -33.65
CA VAL A 116 5.63 16.77 -32.37
C VAL A 116 6.03 15.74 -31.29
N ALA A 117 5.34 14.61 -31.20
CA ALA A 117 5.69 13.54 -30.26
C ALA A 117 7.11 13.00 -30.51
N ARG A 118 7.49 12.79 -31.78
CA ARG A 118 8.87 12.38 -32.14
C ARG A 118 9.91 13.43 -31.75
N LEU A 119 9.60 14.71 -31.92
CA LEU A 119 10.45 15.83 -31.49
C LEU A 119 10.56 15.95 -29.97
N ALA A 120 9.57 15.46 -29.23
CA ALA A 120 9.57 15.45 -27.76
C ALA A 120 10.41 14.31 -27.14
N THR A 121 10.88 13.34 -27.93
CA THR A 121 11.70 12.20 -27.46
C THR A 121 12.89 12.63 -26.57
N PRO A 122 13.67 13.68 -26.91
CA PRO A 122 14.78 14.15 -26.08
C PRO A 122 14.35 14.79 -24.75
N ILE A 123 13.07 15.16 -24.63
CA ILE A 123 12.47 15.78 -23.44
C ILE A 123 11.97 14.71 -22.46
N LEU A 124 11.69 13.49 -22.94
CA LEU A 124 11.20 12.38 -22.11
C LEU A 124 12.03 12.11 -20.86
N PRO A 125 13.37 12.14 -20.87
CA PRO A 125 14.16 11.97 -19.65
C PRO A 125 13.86 13.03 -18.57
N VAL A 126 13.60 14.27 -18.97
CA VAL A 126 13.22 15.35 -18.05
C VAL A 126 11.82 15.13 -17.49
N VAL A 127 10.88 14.70 -18.34
CA VAL A 127 9.52 14.33 -17.90
C VAL A 127 9.59 13.17 -16.91
N LYS A 128 10.41 12.14 -17.19
CA LYS A 128 10.63 11.01 -16.28
C LYS A 128 11.18 11.47 -14.93
N GLN A 129 12.24 12.28 -14.94
CA GLN A 129 12.83 12.82 -13.70
C GLN A 129 11.81 13.65 -12.91
N ARG A 130 10.96 14.42 -13.59
CA ARG A 130 9.98 15.26 -12.91
C ARG A 130 8.81 14.46 -12.36
N ALA A 131 8.32 13.48 -13.11
CA ALA A 131 7.34 12.52 -12.62
C ALA A 131 7.88 11.77 -11.39
N LYS A 132 9.14 11.31 -11.43
CA LYS A 132 9.82 10.67 -10.29
C LYS A 132 9.89 11.57 -9.06
N ALA A 133 10.16 12.86 -9.24
CA ALA A 133 10.23 13.82 -8.13
C ALA A 133 8.86 14.13 -7.50
N GLU A 134 7.78 14.11 -8.29
CA GLU A 134 6.42 14.44 -7.82
C GLU A 134 5.68 13.20 -7.30
N LEU A 135 6.10 11.98 -7.69
CA LEU A 135 5.38 10.75 -7.36
C LEU A 135 5.22 10.52 -5.85
N PRO A 136 6.23 10.72 -4.99
CA PRO A 136 6.06 10.53 -3.55
C PRO A 136 5.01 11.47 -2.94
N ASP A 137 5.02 12.74 -3.32
CA ASP A 137 4.04 13.73 -2.85
C ASP A 137 2.63 13.41 -3.33
N LEU A 138 2.50 12.90 -4.57
CA LEU A 138 1.23 12.43 -5.10
C LEU A 138 0.70 11.20 -4.35
N ILE A 139 1.58 10.25 -3.99
CA ILE A 139 1.21 9.11 -3.15
C ILE A 139 0.72 9.62 -1.79
N ARG A 140 1.43 10.56 -1.15
CA ARG A 140 0.98 11.19 0.11
C ARG A 140 -0.39 11.83 -0.04
N GLU A 141 -0.60 12.68 -1.05
CA GLU A 141 -1.88 13.35 -1.30
C GLU A 141 -3.03 12.34 -1.47
N LYS A 142 -2.81 11.26 -2.22
CA LYS A 142 -3.83 10.24 -2.49
C LYS A 142 -4.08 9.36 -1.27
N THR A 143 -3.06 9.10 -0.46
CA THR A 143 -3.16 8.27 0.74
C THR A 143 -3.70 9.05 1.96
N ALA A 144 -3.64 10.39 1.95
CA ALA A 144 -4.17 11.25 3.00
C ALA A 144 -5.64 10.96 3.35
N ALA A 145 -6.45 10.60 2.34
CA ALA A 145 -7.86 10.23 2.54
C ALA A 145 -8.04 8.98 3.43
N TYR A 146 -7.01 8.16 3.56
CA TYR A 146 -7.02 6.90 4.30
C TYR A 146 -6.24 6.99 5.63
N GLU A 147 -5.67 8.14 6.00
CA GLU A 147 -4.87 8.31 7.23
C GLU A 147 -5.61 7.91 8.51
N LYS A 148 -6.93 8.15 8.55
CA LYS A 148 -7.80 7.85 9.69
C LYS A 148 -8.16 6.36 9.80
N ILE A 149 -7.89 5.58 8.76
CA ILE A 149 -8.24 4.16 8.73
C ILE A 149 -7.09 3.36 9.35
N PRO A 150 -7.36 2.53 10.38
CA PRO A 150 -6.30 1.73 10.98
C PRO A 150 -5.77 0.69 10.00
N PHE A 151 -4.47 0.38 10.10
CA PHE A 151 -3.76 -0.52 9.18
C PHE A 151 -4.47 -1.87 8.99
N TRP A 152 -4.90 -2.49 10.09
CA TRP A 152 -5.59 -3.79 10.03
C TRP A 152 -6.89 -3.74 9.24
N ALA A 153 -7.62 -2.62 9.31
CA ALA A 153 -8.88 -2.45 8.57
C ALA A 153 -8.61 -2.27 7.07
N MET A 154 -7.52 -1.59 6.69
CA MET A 154 -7.11 -1.52 5.29
C MET A 154 -6.67 -2.89 4.76
N ALA A 155 -5.83 -3.60 5.51
CA ALA A 155 -5.27 -4.87 5.07
C ALA A 155 -6.31 -5.99 4.93
N ILE A 156 -7.38 -5.98 5.74
CA ILE A 156 -8.47 -6.96 5.69
C ILE A 156 -9.62 -6.46 4.78
N GLY A 157 -9.87 -5.15 4.76
CA GLY A 157 -11.04 -4.56 4.10
C GLY A 157 -10.81 -4.14 2.65
N ALA A 158 -9.57 -4.09 2.15
CA ALA A 158 -9.26 -3.60 0.80
C ALA A 158 -10.01 -4.36 -0.30
N GLY A 159 -10.23 -5.68 -0.17
CA GLY A 159 -11.01 -6.46 -1.14
C GLY A 159 -12.48 -6.02 -1.32
N ASN A 160 -13.05 -5.31 -0.34
CA ASN A 160 -14.42 -4.77 -0.48
C ASN A 160 -14.46 -3.53 -1.37
N PHE A 161 -13.34 -2.81 -1.50
CA PHE A 161 -13.25 -1.57 -2.26
C PHE A 161 -12.42 -1.69 -3.54
N LEU A 162 -11.67 -2.78 -3.68
CA LEU A 162 -10.83 -3.08 -4.83
C LEU A 162 -11.25 -4.41 -5.46
N ASP A 163 -11.32 -4.44 -6.78
CA ASP A 163 -11.25 -5.68 -7.55
C ASP A 163 -9.78 -6.05 -7.72
N ILE A 164 -9.41 -7.21 -7.20
CA ILE A 164 -8.03 -7.67 -7.16
C ILE A 164 -7.96 -8.92 -8.01
N ASP A 165 -7.26 -8.78 -9.13
CA ASP A 165 -6.95 -9.86 -10.03
C ASP A 165 -5.47 -10.20 -9.85
N GLN A 166 -5.18 -11.41 -9.40
CA GLN A 166 -3.81 -11.85 -9.13
C GLN A 166 -3.44 -13.00 -10.06
N GLU A 167 -2.42 -12.80 -10.87
CA GLU A 167 -1.88 -13.77 -11.81
C GLU A 167 -0.39 -14.00 -11.51
N ASN A 168 -0.09 -15.09 -10.81
CA ASN A 168 1.27 -15.46 -10.39
C ASN A 168 1.96 -14.33 -9.60
N ASP A 169 3.00 -13.74 -10.21
CA ASP A 169 3.82 -12.66 -9.67
C ASP A 169 3.33 -11.26 -10.08
N LYS A 170 2.15 -11.16 -10.69
CA LYS A 170 1.52 -9.90 -11.09
C LYS A 170 0.15 -9.79 -10.44
N ALA A 171 -0.24 -8.57 -10.12
CA ALA A 171 -1.59 -8.27 -9.65
C ALA A 171 -2.09 -6.98 -10.31
N SER A 172 -3.36 -6.94 -10.68
CA SER A 172 -4.08 -5.72 -11.05
C SER A 172 -5.13 -5.43 -9.98
N LEU A 173 -5.14 -4.19 -9.50
CA LEU A 173 -6.07 -3.70 -8.48
C LEU A 173 -6.86 -2.55 -9.08
N LYS A 174 -8.17 -2.74 -9.22
CA LYS A 174 -9.09 -1.73 -9.76
C LYS A 174 -10.01 -1.22 -8.68
N SER A 175 -10.18 0.10 -8.60
CA SER A 175 -11.11 0.72 -7.66
C SER A 175 -12.56 0.40 -8.03
N LYS A 176 -13.34 -0.11 -7.06
CA LYS A 176 -14.79 -0.28 -7.18
C LYS A 176 -15.56 1.03 -7.01
N ILE A 177 -14.89 2.09 -6.57
CA ILE A 177 -15.51 3.38 -6.24
C ILE A 177 -15.72 4.17 -7.55
N PRO A 178 -16.97 4.41 -7.99
CA PRO A 178 -17.25 5.01 -9.30
C PRO A 178 -16.66 6.41 -9.47
N ASP A 179 -16.61 7.21 -8.40
CA ASP A 179 -16.10 8.59 -8.45
C ASP A 179 -14.57 8.69 -8.50
N ARG A 180 -13.88 7.56 -8.24
CA ARG A 180 -12.42 7.45 -8.16
C ARG A 180 -11.94 6.19 -8.88
N PRO A 181 -12.14 6.10 -10.20
CA PRO A 181 -11.59 5.01 -10.98
C PRO A 181 -10.08 5.17 -11.00
N PHE A 182 -9.39 4.17 -10.47
CA PHE A 182 -7.95 4.03 -10.62
C PHE A 182 -7.64 2.54 -10.78
N GLU A 183 -6.56 2.26 -11.50
CA GLU A 183 -6.02 0.90 -11.63
C GLU A 183 -4.54 0.93 -11.27
N ILE A 184 -4.14 0.00 -10.41
CA ILE A 184 -2.75 -0.18 -9.98
C ILE A 184 -2.33 -1.56 -10.42
N LYS A 185 -1.17 -1.65 -11.09
CA LYS A 185 -0.52 -2.95 -11.29
C LYS A 185 0.61 -3.09 -10.30
N MET A 186 0.70 -4.29 -9.74
CA MET A 186 1.74 -4.67 -8.80
C MET A 186 2.49 -5.89 -9.32
N LYS A 187 3.75 -5.97 -8.93
CA LYS A 187 4.63 -7.09 -9.20
C LYS A 187 5.20 -7.61 -7.88
N ARG A 188 5.33 -8.92 -7.75
CA ARG A 188 5.94 -9.53 -6.58
C ARG A 188 7.46 -9.29 -6.59
N ASN A 189 7.98 -8.77 -5.48
CA ASN A 189 9.41 -8.64 -5.19
C ASN A 189 9.70 -9.27 -3.81
N GLY A 190 10.18 -10.51 -3.83
CA GLY A 190 10.38 -11.31 -2.63
C GLY A 190 9.06 -11.58 -1.89
N ASP A 191 9.00 -11.14 -0.64
CA ASP A 191 7.83 -11.28 0.24
C ASP A 191 6.82 -10.13 0.13
N LYS A 192 7.14 -9.09 -0.66
CA LYS A 192 6.30 -7.89 -0.81
C LYS A 192 5.81 -7.76 -2.25
N TRP A 193 4.69 -7.07 -2.41
CA TRP A 193 4.26 -6.54 -3.70
C TRP A 193 4.73 -5.10 -3.86
N GLN A 194 5.26 -4.79 -5.04
CA GLN A 194 5.65 -3.46 -5.43
C GLN A 194 4.67 -2.92 -6.47
N VAL A 195 4.31 -1.65 -6.34
CA VAL A 195 3.56 -0.95 -7.39
C VAL A 195 4.49 -0.68 -8.55
N VAL A 196 4.08 -1.11 -9.74
CA VAL A 196 4.87 -0.97 -10.98
C VAL A 196 4.16 -0.16 -12.05
N ALA A 197 2.83 0.01 -11.95
CA ALA A 197 2.09 0.88 -12.84
C ALA A 197 0.89 1.49 -12.13
N ILE A 198 0.56 2.72 -12.50
CA ILE A 198 -0.61 3.43 -12.01
C ILE A 198 -1.33 4.02 -13.22
N LYS A 199 -2.61 3.67 -13.37
CA LYS A 199 -3.51 4.25 -14.36
C LYS A 199 -4.54 5.09 -13.63
N ASP A 200 -4.34 6.40 -13.69
CA ASP A 200 -5.23 7.41 -13.14
C ASP A 200 -5.31 8.58 -14.14
N GLU A 201 -6.44 8.67 -14.85
CA GLU A 201 -6.63 9.70 -15.88
C GLU A 201 -6.62 11.12 -15.30
N LYS A 202 -7.14 11.29 -14.07
CA LYS A 202 -7.15 12.60 -13.39
C LYS A 202 -5.73 13.00 -13.03
N LEU A 203 -4.91 12.04 -12.59
CA LEU A 203 -3.50 12.26 -12.29
C LEU A 203 -2.71 12.61 -13.55
N ALA A 204 -2.83 11.81 -14.61
CA ALA A 204 -2.15 12.03 -15.88
C ALA A 204 -2.49 13.42 -16.44
N ARG A 205 -3.77 13.80 -16.38
CA ARG A 205 -4.24 15.12 -16.77
C ARG A 205 -3.60 16.24 -15.94
N ARG A 206 -3.62 16.14 -14.60
CA ARG A 206 -3.04 17.17 -13.72
C ARG A 206 -1.54 17.37 -13.98
N VAL A 207 -0.81 16.27 -14.14
CA VAL A 207 0.63 16.31 -14.44
C VAL A 207 0.88 16.91 -15.83
N ALA A 208 0.11 16.52 -16.84
CA ALA A 208 0.17 17.11 -18.18
C ALA A 208 -0.16 18.61 -18.18
N GLU A 209 -1.15 19.05 -17.41
CA GLU A 209 -1.51 20.45 -17.23
C GLU A 209 -0.36 21.23 -16.58
N LYS A 210 0.21 20.74 -15.47
CA LYS A 210 1.34 21.38 -14.77
C LYS A 210 2.56 21.52 -15.68
N ILE A 211 2.96 20.44 -16.35
CA ILE A 211 4.10 20.46 -17.29
C ILE A 211 3.81 21.41 -18.46
N GLY A 212 2.63 21.33 -19.07
CA GLY A 212 2.27 22.18 -20.20
C GLY A 212 2.23 23.67 -19.84
N GLN A 213 1.67 24.02 -18.69
CA GLN A 213 1.65 25.40 -18.19
C GLN A 213 3.04 25.93 -17.90
N GLU A 214 3.91 25.14 -17.27
CA GLU A 214 5.31 25.52 -17.05
C GLU A 214 6.03 25.75 -18.40
N MET A 215 5.84 24.88 -19.38
CA MET A 215 6.42 25.02 -20.73
C MET A 215 5.93 26.28 -21.44
N ILE A 216 4.63 26.58 -21.39
CA ILE A 216 4.04 27.81 -21.97
C ILE A 216 4.55 29.06 -21.25
N ALA A 217 4.58 29.06 -19.92
CA ALA A 217 5.09 30.17 -19.12
C ALA A 217 6.58 30.42 -19.41
N MET A 218 7.35 29.36 -19.61
CA MET A 218 8.76 29.44 -20.00
C MET A 218 8.92 30.00 -21.43
N ALA A 219 8.10 29.59 -22.38
CA ALA A 219 8.12 30.11 -23.76
C ALA A 219 7.69 31.58 -23.85
N LYS A 220 6.67 31.99 -23.09
CA LYS A 220 6.11 33.34 -23.11
C LYS A 220 7.06 34.39 -22.50
N ASN A 221 7.86 34.01 -21.51
CA ASN A 221 8.67 34.95 -20.72
C ASN A 221 10.16 35.01 -21.12
N ARG A 222 10.63 34.23 -22.10
CA ARG A 222 12.06 34.10 -22.41
C ARG A 222 12.29 34.02 -23.91
N GLY A 223 12.81 35.11 -24.51
CA GLY A 223 13.18 35.18 -25.92
C GLY A 223 14.19 34.10 -26.36
N LYS A 224 14.36 33.93 -27.69
CA LYS A 224 15.11 32.83 -28.36
C LYS A 224 16.41 32.41 -27.65
N ASP A 225 17.23 33.34 -27.18
CA ASP A 225 18.52 33.05 -26.55
C ASP A 225 18.42 32.26 -25.23
N LYS A 226 17.35 32.47 -24.48
CA LYS A 226 17.13 31.84 -23.17
C LYS A 226 16.50 30.46 -23.25
N VAL A 227 15.86 30.12 -24.38
CA VAL A 227 15.39 28.75 -24.66
C VAL A 227 16.59 27.81 -24.86
N THR A 228 17.62 28.29 -25.55
CA THR A 228 18.88 27.56 -25.73
C THR A 228 19.64 27.39 -24.42
N GLU A 229 19.65 28.42 -23.56
CA GLU A 229 20.24 28.34 -22.22
C GLU A 229 19.46 27.39 -21.30
N LEU A 230 18.12 27.38 -21.39
CA LEU A 230 17.26 26.46 -20.65
C LEU A 230 17.53 25.02 -21.08
N GLY A 231 17.62 24.76 -22.38
CA GLY A 231 18.03 23.45 -22.91
C GLY A 231 19.31 22.95 -22.24
N ARG A 232 20.32 23.80 -22.04
CA ARG A 232 21.52 23.43 -21.29
C ARG A 232 21.24 23.14 -19.80
N ARG A 233 20.37 23.92 -19.13
CA ARG A 233 20.03 23.72 -17.70
C ARG A 233 19.22 22.46 -17.43
N ILE A 234 18.33 22.08 -18.34
CA ILE A 234 17.48 20.89 -18.21
C ILE A 234 18.08 19.66 -18.92
N GLY A 235 19.33 19.76 -19.40
CA GLY A 235 20.04 18.65 -20.06
C GLY A 235 19.60 18.34 -21.49
N ILE A 236 18.76 19.17 -22.10
CA ILE A 236 18.27 19.03 -23.48
C ILE A 236 19.11 19.90 -24.40
N LYS A 237 20.11 19.29 -25.04
CA LYS A 237 20.85 19.94 -26.12
C LYS A 237 19.86 20.21 -27.28
N ASN A 238 19.86 21.43 -27.80
CA ASN A 238 19.07 21.88 -28.97
C ASN A 238 17.56 22.13 -28.73
N LEU A 239 17.15 22.45 -27.51
CA LEU A 239 15.76 22.84 -27.23
C LEU A 239 15.27 24.01 -28.12
N GLY A 240 16.15 24.99 -28.39
CA GLY A 240 15.84 26.11 -29.28
C GLY A 240 15.48 25.68 -30.70
N GLU A 241 16.26 24.78 -31.28
CA GLU A 241 16.02 24.24 -32.63
C GLU A 241 14.75 23.39 -32.70
N LEU A 242 14.44 22.65 -31.64
CA LEU A 242 13.21 21.84 -31.56
C LEU A 242 11.96 22.72 -31.53
N ILE A 243 12.00 23.84 -30.81
CA ILE A 243 10.89 24.81 -30.78
C ILE A 243 10.73 25.50 -32.12
N GLU A 244 11.83 25.86 -32.80
CA GLU A 244 11.79 26.46 -34.13
C GLU A 244 11.23 25.49 -35.18
N LYS A 245 11.70 24.23 -35.17
CA LYS A 245 11.11 23.17 -36.01
C LYS A 245 9.64 22.93 -35.72
N ALA A 246 9.23 22.99 -34.46
CA ALA A 246 7.82 22.89 -34.10
C ALA A 246 7.02 24.07 -34.66
N GLN A 247 7.51 25.31 -34.54
CA GLN A 247 6.86 26.50 -35.12
C GLN A 247 6.71 26.42 -36.63
N ASP A 248 7.70 25.87 -37.35
CA ASP A 248 7.60 25.66 -38.79
C ASP A 248 6.61 24.55 -39.19
N ILE A 249 6.30 23.60 -38.30
CA ILE A 249 5.23 22.60 -38.53
C ILE A 249 3.83 23.23 -38.40
N PHE A 250 3.71 24.35 -37.66
CA PHE A 250 2.45 25.06 -37.46
C PHE A 250 2.19 26.18 -38.48
N LYS A 251 3.12 26.46 -39.39
CA LYS A 251 2.94 27.37 -40.54
C LYS A 251 2.40 26.61 -41.74
#